data_AF-A0A2D5SC04-F1
#
_entry.id   AF-A0A2D5SC04-F1
#
_cell.length_a   1.000
_cell.length_b   1.000
_cell.length_c   1.000
_cell.angle_alpha   90.00
_cell.angle_beta   90.00
_cell.angle_gamma   90.00
#
_symmetry.space_group_name_H-M   'P 1'
#
loop_
_entity.id
_entity.type
_entity.pdbx_description
1 polymer ?
#
loop_
_entity_poly.entity_id
_entity_poly.type
_entity_poly.pdbx_seq_one_letter_code
_entity_poly.pdbx_strand_id
1 'polypeptide(L)'
;MSNRPFVHLHCHSHYSLLDGASSLDNLVTRAKQRGMNALALTDHGNLHGALEFYRKAKTVDINPIIGYEAYIAPGSRLKKEAGNMKEASYHLTLLAKNRIGFKNLLKLASAASLEGFYFKPRIDKELLQEHNEGIVCLSGCLSSEFNRAILRGAGGDEELQNAIEISRWFHGVFGDRYFVEIMNNGLDLQRQATAGAIRVADRLGLPLVATCDAHYVDREDA
;
A
#
# COMPACT_ATOMS: atom_id res chain seq x y z
N MET A 1 -18.60 -16.72 13.21
CA MET A 1 -17.46 -16.03 12.56
C MET A 1 -16.76 -17.04 11.66
N SER A 2 -16.20 -16.63 10.52
CA SER A 2 -15.41 -17.50 9.65
C SER A 2 -14.33 -18.24 10.46
N ASN A 3 -14.10 -19.52 10.17
CA ASN A 3 -13.04 -20.32 10.81
C ASN A 3 -11.62 -19.80 10.47
N ARG A 4 -11.52 -18.87 9.51
CA ARG A 4 -10.31 -18.12 9.14
C ARG A 4 -10.73 -16.69 8.76
N PRO A 5 -10.81 -15.75 9.73
CA PRO A 5 -11.21 -14.38 9.43
C PRO A 5 -10.16 -13.70 8.54
N PHE A 6 -10.62 -12.86 7.63
CA PHE A 6 -9.78 -12.09 6.72
C PHE A 6 -10.41 -10.71 6.49
N VAL A 7 -9.57 -9.70 6.32
CA VAL A 7 -9.97 -8.32 5.98
C VAL A 7 -9.02 -7.80 4.92
N HIS A 8 -9.53 -7.07 3.94
CA HIS A 8 -8.66 -6.45 2.95
C HIS A 8 -8.02 -5.17 3.50
N LEU A 9 -6.70 -5.08 3.37
CA LEU A 9 -5.89 -3.93 3.79
C LEU A 9 -5.32 -3.12 2.62
N HIS A 10 -5.58 -3.55 1.39
CA HIS A 10 -5.13 -2.90 0.15
C HIS A 10 -6.25 -3.00 -0.89
N CYS A 11 -7.00 -1.92 -1.04
CA CYS A 11 -8.17 -1.81 -1.92
C CYS A 11 -8.29 -0.41 -2.52
N HIS A 12 -8.69 -0.37 -3.78
CA HIS A 12 -8.89 0.82 -4.58
C HIS A 12 -10.39 1.03 -4.85
N SER A 13 -10.82 2.27 -4.72
CA SER A 13 -12.15 2.71 -5.13
C SER A 13 -12.07 3.52 -6.42
N HIS A 14 -13.22 3.95 -6.91
CA HIS A 14 -13.33 4.93 -8.00
C HIS A 14 -12.60 6.27 -7.73
N TYR A 15 -12.15 6.55 -6.50
CA TYR A 15 -11.26 7.69 -6.22
C TYR A 15 -9.80 7.44 -6.63
N SER A 16 -9.41 6.20 -6.92
CA SER A 16 -8.24 5.88 -7.74
C SER A 16 -8.56 6.15 -9.20
N LEU A 17 -8.64 7.42 -9.58
CA LEU A 17 -9.07 7.85 -10.91
C LEU A 17 -8.27 7.17 -12.02
N LEU A 18 -8.98 6.71 -13.05
CA LEU A 18 -8.45 5.99 -14.22
C LEU A 18 -7.97 4.55 -13.93
N ASP A 19 -8.22 4.02 -12.74
CA ASP A 19 -7.81 2.67 -12.36
C ASP A 19 -8.90 1.92 -11.57
N GLY A 20 -9.31 2.44 -10.42
CA GLY A 20 -10.31 1.79 -9.57
C GLY A 20 -11.71 1.88 -10.16
N ALA A 21 -12.41 0.74 -10.24
CA ALA A 21 -13.80 0.64 -10.70
C ALA A 21 -14.80 0.50 -9.54
N SER A 22 -14.30 0.29 -8.32
CA SER A 22 -15.15 -0.04 -7.18
C SER A 22 -15.89 1.17 -6.59
N SER A 23 -17.23 1.12 -6.56
CA SER A 23 -18.01 2.08 -5.77
C SER A 23 -17.81 1.83 -4.28
N LEU A 24 -17.81 2.89 -3.46
CA LEU A 24 -17.63 2.75 -2.02
C LEU A 24 -18.79 1.97 -1.38
N ASP A 25 -20.01 2.13 -1.88
CA ASP A 25 -21.19 1.38 -1.40
C ASP A 25 -21.04 -0.12 -1.66
N ASN A 26 -20.60 -0.49 -2.87
CA ASN A 26 -20.40 -1.89 -3.23
C ASN A 26 -19.27 -2.50 -2.41
N LEU A 27 -18.15 -1.79 -2.21
CA LEU A 27 -17.03 -2.26 -1.39
C LEU A 27 -17.45 -2.60 0.04
N VAL A 28 -18.09 -1.66 0.75
CA VAL A 28 -18.46 -1.87 2.16
C VAL A 28 -19.56 -2.93 2.30
N THR A 29 -20.52 -2.95 1.37
CA THR A 29 -21.60 -3.95 1.34
C THR A 29 -21.02 -5.33 1.10
N ARG A 30 -20.09 -5.47 0.15
CA ARG A 30 -19.44 -6.74 -0.16
C ARG A 30 -18.62 -7.26 1.00
N ALA A 31 -17.84 -6.40 1.65
CA ALA A 31 -17.08 -6.76 2.85
C ALA A 31 -18.01 -7.31 3.96
N LYS A 32 -19.16 -6.64 4.20
CA LYS A 32 -20.15 -7.09 5.18
C LYS A 32 -20.78 -8.44 4.80
N GLN A 33 -21.18 -8.61 3.54
CA GLN A 33 -21.72 -9.89 3.01
C GLN A 33 -20.73 -11.05 3.14
N ARG A 34 -19.42 -10.77 3.01
CA ARG A 34 -18.34 -11.75 3.21
C ARG A 34 -18.00 -12.00 4.67
N GLY A 35 -18.73 -11.39 5.61
CA GLY A 35 -18.54 -11.58 7.05
C GLY A 35 -17.29 -10.91 7.60
N MET A 36 -16.72 -9.93 6.88
CA MET A 36 -15.60 -9.13 7.36
C MET A 36 -16.09 -8.12 8.40
N ASN A 37 -15.23 -7.76 9.34
CA ASN A 37 -15.51 -6.74 10.36
C ASN A 37 -14.77 -5.43 10.10
N ALA A 38 -13.84 -5.39 9.14
CA ALA A 38 -13.07 -4.22 8.77
C ALA A 38 -12.77 -4.22 7.27
N LEU A 39 -12.46 -3.04 6.74
CA LEU A 39 -12.01 -2.85 5.36
C LEU A 39 -11.08 -1.63 5.32
N ALA A 40 -9.99 -1.71 4.55
CA ALA A 40 -9.16 -0.55 4.25
C ALA A 40 -9.51 0.06 2.90
N LEU A 41 -9.34 1.38 2.79
CA LEU A 41 -9.32 2.11 1.52
C LEU A 41 -7.94 2.72 1.33
N THR A 42 -7.25 2.36 0.25
CA THR A 42 -5.86 2.73 -0.03
C THR A 42 -5.73 3.29 -1.45
N ASP A 43 -6.50 4.34 -1.77
CA ASP A 43 -6.52 4.89 -3.12
C ASP A 43 -5.14 5.44 -3.56
N HIS A 44 -4.91 5.41 -4.88
CA HIS A 44 -3.65 5.84 -5.50
C HIS A 44 -3.37 7.32 -5.29
N GLY A 45 -2.35 7.63 -4.50
CA GLY A 45 -1.79 8.97 -4.37
C GLY A 45 -2.76 10.03 -3.83
N ASN A 46 -3.92 9.64 -3.30
CA ASN A 46 -4.91 10.59 -2.77
C ASN A 46 -5.72 10.03 -1.59
N LEU A 47 -6.46 10.92 -0.92
CA LEU A 47 -7.38 10.61 0.19
C LEU A 47 -8.80 11.14 -0.08
N HIS A 48 -9.17 11.34 -1.34
CA HIS A 48 -10.42 12.02 -1.71
C HIS A 48 -11.66 11.27 -1.18
N GLY A 49 -11.64 9.94 -1.24
CA GLY A 49 -12.73 9.09 -0.77
C GLY A 49 -12.77 8.86 0.74
N ALA A 50 -11.77 9.31 1.52
CA ALA A 50 -11.58 8.87 2.91
C ALA A 50 -12.78 9.18 3.83
N LEU A 51 -13.34 10.39 3.74
CA LEU A 51 -14.47 10.80 4.59
C LEU A 51 -15.77 10.09 4.20
N GLU A 52 -16.04 9.95 2.91
CA GLU A 52 -17.22 9.24 2.41
C GLU A 52 -17.16 7.76 2.79
N PHE A 53 -16.01 7.12 2.56
CA PHE A 53 -15.75 5.73 2.94
C PHE A 53 -15.94 5.51 4.44
N TYR A 54 -15.37 6.39 5.28
CA TYR A 54 -15.53 6.31 6.73
C TYR A 54 -17.01 6.30 7.14
N ARG A 55 -17.81 7.21 6.57
CA ARG A 55 -19.25 7.32 6.87
C ARG A 55 -19.99 6.07 6.40
N LYS A 56 -19.77 5.63 5.16
CA LYS A 56 -20.43 4.46 4.57
C LYS A 56 -20.07 3.15 5.26
N ALA A 57 -18.81 2.96 5.64
CA ALA A 57 -18.39 1.78 6.40
C ALA A 57 -19.09 1.71 7.77
N LYS A 58 -19.22 2.86 8.46
CA LYS A 58 -19.88 2.93 9.76
C LYS A 58 -21.38 2.64 9.69
N THR A 59 -22.08 3.02 8.62
CA THR A 59 -23.52 2.73 8.49
C THR A 59 -23.83 1.24 8.33
N VAL A 60 -22.88 0.45 7.82
CA VAL A 60 -23.01 -1.01 7.65
C VAL A 60 -22.24 -1.82 8.69
N ASP A 61 -21.78 -1.17 9.77
CA ASP A 61 -21.02 -1.81 10.85
C ASP A 61 -19.78 -2.57 10.33
N ILE A 62 -18.99 -1.86 9.51
CA ILE A 62 -17.62 -2.21 9.13
C ILE A 62 -16.68 -1.22 9.79
N ASN A 63 -15.60 -1.71 10.38
CA ASN A 63 -14.53 -0.86 10.89
C ASN A 63 -13.70 -0.26 9.73
N PRO A 64 -13.78 1.06 9.47
CA PRO A 64 -13.01 1.67 8.39
C PRO A 64 -11.55 1.81 8.79
N ILE A 65 -10.65 1.38 7.91
CA ILE A 65 -9.21 1.63 7.99
C ILE A 65 -8.87 2.62 6.89
N ILE A 66 -8.50 3.84 7.27
CA ILE A 66 -8.09 4.86 6.29
C ILE A 66 -6.65 4.63 5.91
N GLY A 67 -6.40 4.40 4.63
CA GLY A 67 -5.07 4.20 4.07
C GLY A 67 -4.80 5.10 2.87
N TYR A 68 -3.61 4.92 2.31
CA TYR A 68 -3.04 5.73 1.25
C TYR A 68 -2.00 4.87 0.53
N GLU A 69 -2.22 4.55 -0.75
CA GLU A 69 -1.14 3.96 -1.55
C GLU A 69 -0.32 5.09 -2.17
N ALA A 70 0.81 5.39 -1.53
CA ALA A 70 1.68 6.50 -1.86
C ALA A 70 2.50 6.21 -3.13
N TYR A 71 2.73 7.24 -3.94
CA TYR A 71 3.82 7.22 -4.90
C TYR A 71 5.09 7.73 -4.23
N ILE A 72 6.16 6.94 -4.22
CA ILE A 72 7.47 7.29 -3.65
C ILE A 72 8.44 7.62 -4.78
N ALA A 73 9.03 8.81 -4.78
CA ALA A 73 10.10 9.14 -5.70
C ALA A 73 11.37 8.28 -5.42
N PRO A 74 12.11 7.82 -6.45
CA PRO A 74 13.37 7.08 -6.23
C PRO A 74 14.45 7.87 -5.48
N GLY A 75 14.34 9.20 -5.48
CA GLY A 75 15.17 10.13 -4.72
C GLY A 75 14.29 11.22 -4.10
N SER A 76 14.72 12.48 -4.21
CA SER A 76 13.91 13.61 -3.72
C SER A 76 12.63 13.79 -4.55
N ARG A 77 11.50 14.08 -3.88
CA ARG A 77 10.22 14.42 -4.50
C ARG A 77 10.30 15.66 -5.40
N LEU A 78 11.28 16.55 -5.14
CA LEU A 78 11.49 17.80 -5.85
C LEU A 78 12.19 17.62 -7.21
N LYS A 79 12.80 16.45 -7.46
CA LYS A 79 13.50 16.15 -8.72
C LYS A 79 12.56 15.57 -9.78
N LYS A 80 12.74 16.02 -11.03
CA LYS A 80 11.92 15.66 -12.21
C LYS A 80 12.81 15.17 -13.36
N GLU A 81 13.58 14.12 -13.08
CA GLU A 81 14.65 13.63 -13.97
C GLU A 81 14.27 12.32 -14.70
N ALA A 82 13.21 11.63 -14.28
CA ALA A 82 12.81 10.35 -14.84
C ALA A 82 12.22 10.49 -16.25
N GLY A 83 12.58 9.57 -17.15
CA GLY A 83 12.12 9.59 -18.55
C GLY A 83 10.67 9.15 -18.75
N ASN A 84 10.09 8.42 -17.79
CA ASN A 84 8.71 7.94 -17.84
C ASN A 84 8.08 7.79 -16.45
N MET A 85 6.75 7.62 -16.42
CA MET A 85 5.96 7.51 -15.19
C MET A 85 6.35 6.30 -14.31
N LYS A 86 6.73 5.17 -14.92
CA LYS A 86 7.09 3.95 -14.18
C LYS A 86 8.41 4.09 -13.43
N GLU A 87 9.37 4.80 -14.02
CA GLU A 87 10.65 5.14 -13.39
C GLU A 87 10.53 6.31 -12.41
N ALA A 88 9.52 7.17 -12.57
CA ALA A 88 9.35 8.34 -11.72
C ALA A 88 8.89 8.02 -10.29
N SER A 89 8.35 6.81 -10.04
CA SER A 89 7.84 6.44 -8.73
C SER A 89 7.73 4.93 -8.47
N TYR A 90 7.70 4.59 -7.18
CA TYR A 90 7.30 3.30 -6.61
C TYR A 90 5.99 3.42 -5.86
N HIS A 91 5.29 2.30 -5.63
CA HIS A 91 4.11 2.26 -4.77
C HIS A 91 4.48 1.90 -3.32
N LEU A 92 3.71 2.39 -2.35
CA LEU A 92 3.84 2.03 -0.93
C LEU A 92 2.51 2.15 -0.20
N THR A 93 2.08 1.07 0.45
CA THR A 93 0.78 1.04 1.16
C THR A 93 0.93 1.51 2.59
N LEU A 94 0.21 2.58 2.94
CA LEU A 94 0.24 3.18 4.27
C LEU A 94 -1.16 3.15 4.90
N LEU A 95 -1.26 2.82 6.18
CA LEU A 95 -2.52 2.71 6.93
C LEU A 95 -2.46 3.54 8.20
N ALA A 96 -3.49 4.34 8.47
CA ALA A 96 -3.57 5.08 9.73
C ALA A 96 -3.95 4.16 10.90
N LYS A 97 -3.02 3.93 11.84
CA LYS A 97 -3.26 3.19 13.09
C LYS A 97 -4.15 3.98 14.06
N ASN A 98 -4.05 5.30 14.02
CA ASN A 98 -4.74 6.21 14.93
C ASN A 98 -4.93 7.61 14.31
N ARG A 99 -5.44 8.55 15.11
CA ARG A 99 -5.68 9.94 14.68
C ARG A 99 -4.40 10.69 14.28
N ILE A 100 -3.26 10.38 14.90
CA ILE A 100 -1.96 10.99 14.53
C ILE A 100 -1.54 10.47 13.15
N GLY A 101 -1.66 9.16 12.94
CA GLY A 101 -1.44 8.54 11.63
C GLY A 101 -2.29 9.16 10.53
N PHE A 102 -3.59 9.36 10.78
CA PHE A 102 -4.47 10.00 9.80
C PHE A 102 -4.03 11.45 9.48
N LYS A 103 -3.66 12.25 10.48
CA LYS A 103 -3.11 13.60 10.26
C LYS A 103 -1.83 13.56 9.43
N ASN A 104 -0.96 12.59 9.68
CA ASN A 104 0.27 12.41 8.94
C ASN A 104 0.01 11.97 7.48
N LEU A 105 -0.95 11.06 7.24
CA LEU A 105 -1.38 10.73 5.87
C LEU A 105 -1.89 11.97 5.11
N LEU A 106 -2.65 12.86 5.76
CA LEU A 106 -3.09 14.12 5.16
C LEU A 106 -1.92 15.03 4.78
N LYS A 107 -0.90 15.13 5.65
CA LYS A 107 0.33 15.90 5.38
C LYS A 107 1.10 15.33 4.20
N LEU A 108 1.30 14.01 4.19
CA LEU A 108 1.95 13.29 3.09
C LEU A 108 1.22 13.54 1.75
N ALA A 109 -0.09 13.30 1.70
CA ALA A 109 -0.88 13.48 0.48
C ALA A 109 -0.90 14.94 -0.02
N SER A 110 -0.94 15.90 0.90
CA SER A 110 -0.89 17.34 0.56
C SER A 110 0.47 17.73 -0.01
N ALA A 111 1.57 17.37 0.65
CA ALA A 111 2.93 17.66 0.18
C ALA A 111 3.24 16.94 -1.15
N ALA A 112 2.74 15.71 -1.32
CA ALA A 112 2.86 14.97 -2.58
C ALA A 112 2.28 15.76 -3.77
N SER A 113 1.17 16.45 -3.54
CA SER A 113 0.46 17.23 -4.55
C SER A 113 1.05 18.63 -4.75
N LEU A 114 1.44 19.30 -3.67
CA LEU A 114 1.94 20.68 -3.69
C LEU A 114 3.42 20.78 -4.11
N GLU A 115 4.24 19.80 -3.72
CA GLU A 115 5.70 19.86 -3.88
C GLU A 115 6.20 18.77 -4.84
N GLY A 116 5.70 17.55 -4.68
CA GLY A 116 6.25 16.36 -5.33
C GLY A 116 5.60 15.97 -6.66
N PHE A 117 4.62 16.76 -7.13
CA PHE A 117 3.87 16.42 -8.33
C PHE A 117 4.77 16.46 -9.57
N TYR A 118 4.81 15.32 -10.27
CA TYR A 118 5.44 15.20 -11.59
C TYR A 118 4.48 14.53 -12.58
N PHE A 119 4.55 13.20 -12.73
CA PHE A 119 3.51 12.42 -13.41
C PHE A 119 2.36 12.03 -12.47
N LYS A 120 2.71 11.84 -11.20
CA LYS A 120 1.83 11.49 -10.08
C LYS A 120 2.22 12.36 -8.87
N PRO A 121 1.35 12.55 -7.87
CA PRO A 121 1.70 13.21 -6.62
C PRO A 121 2.62 12.28 -5.81
N ARG A 122 3.91 12.63 -5.67
CA ARG A 122 4.91 11.76 -5.03
C ARG A 122 5.40 12.34 -3.72
N ILE A 123 5.61 11.48 -2.73
CA ILE A 123 6.43 11.78 -1.55
C ILE A 123 7.84 11.22 -1.73
N ASP A 124 8.68 11.36 -0.71
CA ASP A 124 10.00 10.73 -0.64
C ASP A 124 10.27 10.16 0.76
N LYS A 125 11.42 9.51 0.90
CA LYS A 125 11.88 8.88 2.14
C LYS A 125 12.10 9.89 3.28
N GLU A 126 12.52 11.12 2.95
CA GLU A 126 12.68 12.21 3.92
C GLU A 126 11.34 12.57 4.56
N LEU A 127 10.34 12.85 3.73
CA LEU A 127 9.01 13.22 4.21
C LEU A 127 8.35 12.07 5.00
N LEU A 128 8.59 10.81 4.59
CA LEU A 128 8.15 9.65 5.36
C LEU A 128 8.78 9.62 6.75
N GLN A 129 10.08 9.89 6.88
CA GLN A 129 10.74 9.94 8.20
C GLN A 129 10.12 11.02 9.09
N GLU A 130 9.83 12.19 8.55
CA GLU A 130 9.22 13.31 9.28
C GLU A 130 7.79 13.00 9.75
N HIS A 131 6.99 12.31 8.92
CA HIS A 131 5.56 12.09 9.16
C HIS A 131 5.20 10.61 9.34
N ASN A 132 6.05 9.80 9.96
CA ASN A 132 5.78 8.36 10.12
C ASN A 132 4.84 8.02 11.29
N GLU A 133 4.71 8.88 12.31
CA GLU A 133 4.05 8.52 13.57
C GLU A 133 2.60 8.07 13.36
N GLY A 134 2.20 6.97 13.99
CA GLY A 134 0.82 6.46 13.90
C GLY A 134 0.46 5.80 12.56
N ILE A 135 1.40 5.60 11.64
CA ILE A 135 1.20 4.92 10.36
C ILE A 135 1.72 3.47 10.42
N VAL A 136 0.97 2.53 9.88
CA VAL A 136 1.42 1.17 9.52
C VAL A 136 1.82 1.17 8.05
N CYS A 137 2.95 0.56 7.73
CA CYS A 137 3.56 0.53 6.40
C CYS A 137 3.66 -0.91 5.92
N LEU A 138 3.13 -1.17 4.72
CA LEU A 138 3.27 -2.46 4.05
C LEU A 138 4.30 -2.31 2.92
N SER A 139 5.07 -3.37 2.62
CA SER A 139 6.12 -3.30 1.60
C SER A 139 5.63 -2.99 0.18
N GLY A 140 4.32 -3.08 -0.08
CA GLY A 140 3.66 -2.64 -1.32
C GLY A 140 3.48 -3.75 -2.36
N CYS A 141 2.75 -3.41 -3.42
CA CYS A 141 2.45 -4.29 -4.56
C CYS A 141 3.68 -4.58 -5.45
N LEU A 142 3.49 -5.17 -6.63
CA LEU A 142 4.56 -5.41 -7.62
C LEU A 142 5.28 -4.14 -8.08
N SER A 143 4.61 -2.97 -8.00
CA SER A 143 5.20 -1.68 -8.35
C SER A 143 5.99 -1.02 -7.22
N SER A 144 6.11 -1.66 -6.06
CA SER A 144 6.89 -1.17 -4.93
C SER A 144 8.40 -1.22 -5.16
N GLU A 145 9.14 -0.40 -4.41
CA GLU A 145 10.61 -0.42 -4.39
C GLU A 145 11.12 -1.81 -4.00
N PHE A 146 10.48 -2.42 -3.00
CA PHE A 146 10.81 -3.72 -2.46
C PHE A 146 10.64 -4.87 -3.47
N ASN A 147 9.44 -5.02 -4.06
CA ASN A 147 9.19 -6.11 -5.01
C ASN A 147 9.95 -5.92 -6.32
N ARG A 148 10.19 -4.69 -6.77
CA ARG A 148 11.06 -4.43 -7.92
C ARG A 148 12.51 -4.80 -7.65
N ALA A 149 13.01 -4.61 -6.42
CA ALA A 149 14.35 -5.05 -6.04
C ALA A 149 14.46 -6.59 -6.07
N ILE A 150 13.45 -7.29 -5.55
CA ILE A 150 13.37 -8.76 -5.60
C ILE A 150 13.40 -9.27 -7.05
N LEU A 151 12.53 -8.72 -7.90
CA LEU A 151 12.37 -9.21 -9.28
C LEU A 151 13.56 -8.90 -10.19
N ARG A 152 14.36 -7.87 -9.87
CA ARG A 152 15.60 -7.58 -10.58
C ARG A 152 16.70 -8.58 -10.25
N GLY A 153 16.69 -9.14 -9.06
CA GLY A 153 17.74 -10.00 -8.55
C GLY A 153 17.45 -11.48 -8.71
N ALA A 154 17.00 -11.94 -9.89
CA ALA A 154 16.93 -13.32 -10.44
C ALA A 154 16.74 -14.60 -9.56
N GLY A 155 16.57 -14.54 -8.23
CA GLY A 155 16.21 -15.65 -7.35
C GLY A 155 17.25 -16.06 -6.30
N GLY A 156 18.49 -15.56 -6.32
CA GLY A 156 19.56 -15.91 -5.37
C GLY A 156 19.57 -15.09 -4.07
N ASP A 157 20.19 -15.61 -3.02
CA ASP A 157 20.25 -14.95 -1.70
C ASP A 157 21.13 -13.69 -1.69
N GLU A 158 22.25 -13.68 -2.45
CA GLU A 158 23.07 -12.47 -2.66
C GLU A 158 22.30 -11.39 -3.44
N GLU A 159 21.33 -11.80 -4.26
CA GLU A 159 20.58 -10.91 -5.14
C GLU A 159 19.40 -10.23 -4.40
N LEU A 160 18.99 -10.77 -3.24
CA LEU A 160 17.99 -10.14 -2.36
C LEU A 160 18.57 -9.02 -1.49
N GLN A 161 19.88 -8.75 -1.56
CA GLN A 161 20.55 -7.77 -0.70
C GLN A 161 19.90 -6.38 -0.78
N ASN A 162 19.51 -5.93 -1.98
CA ASN A 162 18.82 -4.65 -2.13
C ASN A 162 17.45 -4.63 -1.43
N ALA A 163 16.68 -5.71 -1.53
CA ALA A 163 15.38 -5.82 -0.87
C ALA A 163 15.54 -5.86 0.66
N ILE A 164 16.59 -6.51 1.16
CA ILE A 164 16.97 -6.52 2.59
C ILE A 164 17.27 -5.10 3.09
N GLU A 165 18.09 -4.34 2.37
CA GLU A 165 18.41 -2.95 2.77
C GLU A 165 17.18 -2.03 2.71
N ILE A 166 16.32 -2.20 1.70
CA ILE A 166 15.04 -1.49 1.62
C ILE A 166 14.17 -1.81 2.85
N SER A 167 14.00 -3.09 3.19
CA SER A 167 13.23 -3.52 4.36
C SER A 167 13.84 -3.03 5.68
N ARG A 168 15.17 -3.03 5.81
CA ARG A 168 15.86 -2.45 6.98
C ARG A 168 15.58 -0.97 7.13
N TRP A 169 15.60 -0.22 6.04
CA TRP A 169 15.27 1.20 6.06
C TRP A 169 13.82 1.43 6.53
N PHE A 170 12.85 0.75 5.90
CA PHE A 170 11.43 0.88 6.29
C PHE A 170 11.19 0.41 7.73
N HIS A 171 11.79 -0.70 8.15
CA HIS A 171 11.69 -1.15 9.53
C HIS A 171 12.35 -0.17 10.51
N GLY A 172 13.46 0.48 10.15
CA GLY A 172 14.08 1.53 10.95
C GLY A 172 13.19 2.76 11.15
N VAL A 173 12.34 3.09 10.17
CA VAL A 173 11.40 4.22 10.25
C VAL A 173 10.11 3.84 10.98
N PHE A 174 9.53 2.68 10.68
CA PHE A 174 8.20 2.30 11.16
C PHE A 174 8.22 1.36 12.38
N GLY A 175 9.33 0.69 12.66
CA GLY A 175 9.48 -0.27 13.75
C GLY A 175 8.57 -1.49 13.59
N ASP A 176 7.85 -1.82 14.66
CA ASP A 176 6.83 -2.88 14.71
C ASP A 176 5.62 -2.63 13.80
N ARG A 177 5.53 -1.44 13.19
CA ARG A 177 4.48 -1.06 12.25
C ARG A 177 4.83 -1.32 10.79
N TYR A 178 5.94 -2.01 10.51
CA TYR A 178 6.32 -2.43 9.16
C TYR A 178 6.00 -3.91 8.93
N PHE A 179 5.30 -4.20 7.83
CA PHE A 179 4.93 -5.56 7.43
C PHE A 179 5.37 -5.82 5.99
N VAL A 180 5.84 -7.04 5.74
CA VAL A 180 6.13 -7.50 4.40
C VAL A 180 4.83 -7.99 3.75
N GLU A 181 4.40 -7.28 2.72
CA GLU A 181 3.16 -7.52 1.99
C GLU A 181 3.35 -8.64 0.96
N ILE A 182 2.47 -9.64 1.02
CA ILE A 182 2.43 -10.75 0.07
C ILE A 182 1.07 -10.80 -0.61
N MET A 183 1.08 -11.15 -1.91
CA MET A 183 -0.11 -11.18 -2.73
C MET A 183 -0.05 -12.35 -3.71
N ASN A 184 -1.18 -12.97 -4.02
CA ASN A 184 -1.24 -14.02 -5.03
C ASN A 184 -2.57 -13.99 -5.80
N ASN A 185 -2.54 -13.27 -6.92
CA ASN A 185 -3.61 -13.08 -7.88
C ASN A 185 -3.43 -13.99 -9.11
N GLY A 186 -2.60 -15.04 -9.01
CA GLY A 186 -2.39 -16.02 -10.08
C GLY A 186 -1.31 -15.67 -11.11
N LEU A 187 -0.58 -14.56 -10.93
CA LEU A 187 0.48 -14.11 -11.84
C LEU A 187 1.86 -14.69 -11.47
N ASP A 188 2.65 -15.12 -12.46
CA ASP A 188 4.00 -15.69 -12.24
C ASP A 188 4.94 -14.71 -11.56
N LEU A 189 4.97 -13.45 -12.01
CA LEU A 189 5.79 -12.40 -11.39
C LEU A 189 5.43 -12.19 -9.92
N GLN A 190 4.15 -12.31 -9.56
CA GLN A 190 3.71 -12.16 -8.17
C GLN A 190 4.06 -13.37 -7.31
N ARG A 191 4.05 -14.59 -7.88
CA ARG A 191 4.57 -15.79 -7.21
C ARG A 191 6.07 -15.66 -6.92
N GLN A 192 6.85 -15.19 -7.89
CA GLN A 192 8.29 -14.95 -7.74
C GLN A 192 8.56 -13.88 -6.67
N ALA A 193 7.86 -12.74 -6.75
CA ALA A 193 7.96 -11.66 -5.76
C ALA A 193 7.60 -12.15 -4.35
N THR A 194 6.51 -12.91 -4.20
CA THR A 194 6.07 -13.47 -2.92
C THR A 194 7.10 -14.43 -2.32
N ALA A 195 7.70 -15.31 -3.14
CA ALA A 195 8.75 -16.22 -2.67
C ALA A 195 9.99 -15.46 -2.18
N GLY A 196 10.40 -14.41 -2.89
CA GLY A 196 11.48 -13.52 -2.44
C GLY A 196 11.11 -12.76 -1.16
N ALA A 197 9.89 -12.23 -1.09
CA ALA A 197 9.38 -11.47 0.05
C ALA A 197 9.38 -12.30 1.34
N ILE A 198 8.93 -13.57 1.26
CA ILE A 198 8.96 -14.51 2.40
C ILE A 198 10.40 -14.74 2.87
N ARG A 199 11.34 -14.98 1.94
CA ARG A 199 12.76 -15.18 2.31
C ARG A 199 13.36 -13.94 3.00
N VAL A 200 13.06 -12.74 2.52
CA VAL A 200 13.51 -11.50 3.18
C VAL A 200 12.87 -11.34 4.55
N ALA A 201 11.56 -11.61 4.67
CA ALA A 201 10.84 -11.54 5.93
C ALA A 201 11.42 -12.52 6.97
N ASP A 202 11.64 -13.78 6.59
CA ASP A 202 12.24 -14.80 7.45
C ASP A 202 13.66 -14.41 7.90
N ARG A 203 14.47 -13.87 6.98
CA ARG A 203 15.85 -13.44 7.25
C ARG A 203 15.92 -12.28 8.25
N LEU A 204 14.95 -11.37 8.21
CA LEU A 204 14.90 -10.18 9.05
C LEU A 204 13.97 -10.33 10.27
N GLY A 205 13.25 -11.45 10.39
CA GLY A 205 12.22 -11.64 11.43
C GLY A 205 11.04 -10.68 11.30
N LEU A 206 10.69 -10.27 10.08
CA LEU A 206 9.60 -9.33 9.81
C LEU A 206 8.25 -10.06 9.67
N PRO A 207 7.15 -9.47 10.16
CA PRO A 207 5.83 -10.07 10.02
C PRO A 207 5.32 -9.97 8.56
N LEU A 208 4.65 -11.03 8.11
CA LEU A 208 3.96 -11.06 6.82
C LEU A 208 2.52 -10.54 6.95
N VAL A 209 2.02 -9.92 5.90
CA VAL A 209 0.60 -9.56 5.73
C VAL A 209 0.12 -9.94 4.33
N ALA A 210 -0.99 -10.65 4.26
CA ALA A 210 -1.60 -11.02 2.98
C ALA A 210 -2.62 -9.96 2.54
N THR A 211 -2.50 -9.50 1.30
CA THR A 211 -3.45 -8.59 0.63
C THR A 211 -3.70 -9.06 -0.80
N CYS A 212 -4.55 -8.36 -1.56
CA CYS A 212 -4.86 -8.73 -2.94
C CYS A 212 -4.84 -7.56 -3.93
N ASP A 213 -4.67 -6.31 -3.47
CA ASP A 213 -4.65 -5.14 -4.34
C ASP A 213 -5.93 -5.00 -5.19
N ALA A 214 -7.09 -5.02 -4.53
CA ALA A 214 -8.39 -5.10 -5.21
C ALA A 214 -8.75 -3.78 -5.91
N HIS A 215 -9.06 -3.85 -7.21
CA HIS A 215 -9.47 -2.69 -8.03
C HIS A 215 -10.96 -2.70 -8.41
N TYR A 216 -11.61 -3.85 -8.28
CA TYR A 216 -13.02 -4.10 -8.53
C TYR A 216 -13.61 -4.97 -7.41
N VAL A 217 -14.94 -4.97 -7.28
CA VAL A 217 -15.62 -5.59 -6.12
C VAL A 217 -15.85 -7.07 -6.34
N ASP A 218 -16.30 -7.42 -7.55
CA ASP A 218 -16.64 -8.78 -7.94
C ASP A 218 -15.80 -9.22 -9.14
N ARG A 219 -15.59 -10.53 -9.27
CA ARG A 219 -14.75 -11.08 -10.36
C ARG A 219 -15.33 -10.73 -11.73
N GLU A 220 -16.65 -10.61 -11.80
CA GLU A 220 -17.43 -10.28 -12.98
C GLU A 220 -17.24 -8.83 -13.45
N ASP A 221 -16.61 -7.97 -12.64
CA ASP A 221 -16.32 -6.56 -12.96
C ASP A 221 -14.98 -6.38 -13.71
N ALA A 222 -14.22 -7.46 -13.95
CA ALA A 222 -12.89 -7.46 -14.59
C ALA A 222 -12.97 -7.52 -16.13
#